data_AF-A0A9E3THK1-F1
#
_entry.id   AF-A0A9E3THK1-F1
#
_cell.length_a   1.000
_cell.length_b   1.000
_cell.length_c   1.000
_cell.angle_alpha   90.00
_cell.angle_beta   90.00
_cell.angle_gamma   90.00
#
_symmetry.space_group_name_H-M   'P 1'
#
loop_
_entity.id
_entity.type
_entity.pdbx_description
1 polymer ?
#
loop_
_entity_poly.entity_id
_entity_poly.type
_entity_poly.pdbx_seq_one_letter_code
_entity_poly.pdbx_strand_id
1 'polypeptide(L)'
;MRSSATARRPALAALVLITLAVVPGAAAGEIPERAHDEVLAVVVLADERPETRERAVEAVRAANGKVAHVFDGLFVAEVPRESLRGMLGSPAVREVSSEAVSASAYRRRSIGFEAGLSAWNRFFKGQSRRFSEFNRDGERAPAAEGQDAWLPPASTASAPDLRRLPGPESGAEPDTLPAASQPYGATDQNTSEFLAGSVSVNLFLVQSDGSVDLSTEKWTADREQAVVTQVAAGLDWLRTQEPSAQLTFVYHVIAGRVDSKARTAYEPIARKADPNGTTGEDLWAREILAKMGYGSGDRWARSRALANDTRRADRTDWGVNVFVADSLSDPDGRFADGYFAYAWIGGPHVVMTYDDQAWGIDRMNQVIRHEMLHCFFAFDEYSASGCKCAEHRGYLDGIDANCHACNPSAVSCVMDSNGPWMCADTRRQIGWADLNADGADDVVGEDPDTVLDAIPATVCGGVAIKGQGSVVAATNRNPSGLTPQASISVSRIARLEWRADGGAWVPATPTDGAWGDYVEAGSASAALHPGVHTLQMRAVDDHGNVDLAEPQAAVQVLAGAVDPGAVLTASRAGSAGAALSWSGAPAAAKYRVYRCTSASGTFAKAAETTATAWTDSTAASGYYRVRAVDACGNESAP
;
A
#
# COMPACT_ATOMS: atom_id res chain seq x y z
N MET A 1 16.18 -76.04 -26.45
CA MET A 1 15.30 -76.37 -27.60
C MET A 1 14.63 -75.06 -28.00
N ARG A 2 15.07 -74.35 -29.06
CA ARG A 2 14.76 -74.49 -30.51
C ARG A 2 13.28 -74.20 -30.89
N SER A 3 13.13 -73.42 -31.97
CA SER A 3 11.90 -73.00 -32.70
C SER A 3 11.13 -71.82 -32.06
N SER A 4 10.85 -70.66 -32.68
CA SER A 4 10.54 -70.23 -34.08
C SER A 4 9.22 -70.80 -34.63
N ALA A 5 8.34 -70.10 -35.35
CA ALA A 5 8.29 -68.69 -35.80
C ALA A 5 6.84 -68.15 -35.56
N THR A 6 6.21 -67.14 -36.20
CA THR A 6 6.44 -66.38 -37.46
C THR A 6 5.74 -65.00 -37.38
N ALA A 7 5.98 -64.10 -38.34
CA ALA A 7 5.44 -62.72 -38.36
C ALA A 7 4.11 -62.55 -39.11
N ARG A 8 3.38 -61.46 -38.80
CA ARG A 8 2.52 -60.68 -39.74
C ARG A 8 2.23 -59.25 -39.21
N ARG A 9 2.73 -58.25 -39.94
CA ARG A 9 2.24 -56.85 -40.08
C ARG A 9 2.09 -56.62 -41.61
N PRO A 10 1.33 -55.64 -42.15
CA PRO A 10 0.86 -54.36 -41.59
C PRO A 10 -0.71 -54.27 -41.59
N ALA A 11 -1.44 -53.15 -41.47
CA ALA A 11 -1.12 -51.72 -41.61
C ALA A 11 -2.03 -50.78 -40.78
N LEU A 12 -1.67 -49.50 -40.85
CA LEU A 12 -2.16 -48.29 -40.17
C LEU A 12 -3.66 -48.22 -39.77
N ALA A 13 -3.88 -47.84 -38.52
CA ALA A 13 -4.84 -46.79 -38.14
C ALA A 13 -4.28 -46.06 -36.90
N ALA A 14 -3.83 -44.82 -37.05
CA ALA A 14 -3.32 -44.02 -35.94
C ALA A 14 -4.48 -43.35 -35.20
N LEU A 15 -5.07 -44.08 -34.24
CA LEU A 15 -6.04 -43.49 -33.32
C LEU A 15 -5.28 -42.84 -32.16
N VAL A 16 -5.42 -41.51 -32.01
CA VAL A 16 -4.84 -40.77 -30.90
C VAL A 16 -5.57 -41.18 -29.61
N LEU A 17 -4.91 -41.97 -28.77
CA LEU A 17 -5.37 -42.16 -27.39
C LEU A 17 -5.13 -40.87 -26.62
N ILE A 18 -6.21 -40.16 -26.30
CA ILE A 18 -6.21 -39.19 -25.21
C ILE A 18 -6.19 -39.99 -23.92
N THR A 19 -5.00 -40.26 -23.38
CA THR A 19 -4.86 -40.70 -21.99
C THR A 19 -5.24 -39.55 -21.08
N LEU A 20 -6.42 -39.60 -20.47
CA LEU A 20 -6.70 -38.82 -19.26
C LEU A 20 -5.69 -39.27 -18.19
N ALA A 21 -4.65 -38.47 -17.99
CA ALA A 21 -3.86 -38.54 -16.78
C ALA A 21 -4.73 -37.93 -15.66
N VAL A 22 -5.22 -38.79 -14.77
CA VAL A 22 -5.80 -38.36 -13.50
C VAL A 22 -4.66 -37.73 -12.70
N VAL A 23 -4.65 -36.40 -12.62
CA VAL A 23 -3.73 -35.67 -11.74
C VAL A 23 -4.18 -35.91 -10.29
N PRO A 24 -3.37 -36.53 -9.43
CA PRO A 24 -3.71 -36.68 -8.03
C PRO A 24 -3.62 -35.33 -7.31
N GLY A 25 -4.58 -35.10 -6.41
CA GLY A 25 -4.62 -34.11 -5.32
C GLY A 25 -3.62 -32.96 -5.31
N ALA A 26 -4.14 -31.73 -5.30
CA ALA A 26 -3.39 -30.55 -4.87
C ALA A 26 -2.73 -30.81 -3.52
N ALA A 27 -1.40 -30.90 -3.52
CA ALA A 27 -0.62 -30.83 -2.29
C ALA A 27 -0.71 -29.40 -1.73
N ALA A 28 -0.53 -29.26 -0.42
CA ALA A 28 -0.49 -27.96 0.24
C ALA A 28 0.50 -27.01 -0.46
N GLY A 29 0.11 -25.74 -0.59
CA GLY A 29 0.91 -24.75 -1.31
C GLY A 29 2.35 -24.68 -0.77
N GLU A 30 3.32 -24.89 -1.65
CA GLU A 30 4.70 -24.54 -1.36
C GLU A 30 4.75 -23.02 -1.18
N ILE A 31 5.17 -22.57 0.02
CA ILE A 31 5.47 -21.17 0.28
C ILE A 31 6.48 -20.72 -0.78
N PRO A 32 6.25 -19.59 -1.49
CA PRO A 32 7.18 -19.13 -2.52
C PRO A 32 8.59 -19.00 -1.93
N GLU A 33 9.53 -19.75 -2.51
CA GLU A 33 10.91 -19.80 -2.05
C GLU A 33 11.50 -18.39 -2.16
N ARG A 34 11.89 -17.78 -1.02
CA ARG A 34 12.45 -16.41 -0.99
C ARG A 34 13.58 -16.32 -2.02
N ALA A 35 13.54 -15.31 -2.88
CA ALA A 35 14.58 -15.05 -3.86
C ALA A 35 15.95 -15.07 -3.16
N HIS A 36 16.85 -15.96 -3.61
CA HIS A 36 17.99 -16.43 -2.80
C HIS A 36 19.00 -15.35 -2.34
N ASP A 37 18.89 -14.11 -2.83
CA ASP A 37 19.77 -12.98 -2.51
C ASP A 37 19.16 -11.92 -1.57
N GLU A 38 17.87 -11.98 -1.21
CA GLU A 38 17.27 -11.06 -0.24
C GLU A 38 17.64 -11.39 1.21
N VAL A 39 17.81 -10.35 2.03
CA VAL A 39 18.13 -10.47 3.46
C VAL A 39 17.35 -9.49 4.32
N LEU A 40 17.00 -9.93 5.53
CA LEU A 40 16.61 -9.02 6.61
C LEU A 40 17.83 -8.25 7.10
N ALA A 41 17.70 -6.92 7.14
CA ALA A 41 18.68 -5.97 7.64
C ALA A 41 18.04 -4.99 8.64
N VAL A 42 18.76 -4.63 9.71
CA VAL A 42 18.41 -3.48 10.54
C VAL A 42 19.05 -2.25 9.93
N VAL A 43 18.28 -1.18 9.84
CA VAL A 43 18.71 0.15 9.45
C VAL A 43 18.56 1.05 10.67
N VAL A 44 19.68 1.46 11.23
CA VAL A 44 19.71 2.42 12.33
C VAL A 44 19.78 3.83 11.76
N LEU A 45 18.87 4.69 12.21
CA LEU A 45 18.76 6.07 11.73
C LEU A 45 19.84 6.98 12.33
N ALA A 46 20.17 8.04 11.61
CA ALA A 46 21.06 9.11 12.08
C ALA A 46 20.55 9.78 13.36
N ASP A 47 19.23 10.03 13.42
CA ASP A 47 18.48 10.53 14.56
C ASP A 47 17.02 10.02 14.53
N GLU A 48 16.22 10.39 15.53
CA GLU A 48 14.86 9.88 15.74
C GLU A 48 13.77 10.79 15.13
N ARG A 49 14.12 11.71 14.24
CA ARG A 49 13.15 12.65 13.65
C ARG A 49 12.34 12.00 12.52
N PRO A 50 11.04 12.34 12.35
CA PRO A 50 10.21 11.82 11.27
C PRO A 50 10.81 12.01 9.87
N GLU A 51 11.41 13.18 9.58
CA GLU A 51 12.00 13.46 8.26
C GLU A 51 13.24 12.60 7.99
N THR A 52 13.95 12.18 9.03
CA THR A 52 15.06 11.22 8.93
C THR A 52 14.52 9.80 8.64
N ARG A 53 13.42 9.40 9.27
CA ARG A 53 12.73 8.14 8.98
C ARG A 53 12.25 8.10 7.53
N GLU A 54 11.51 9.12 7.07
CA GLU A 54 10.98 9.19 5.70
C GLU A 54 12.09 9.02 4.64
N ARG A 55 13.18 9.79 4.75
CA ARG A 55 14.33 9.71 3.84
C ARG A 55 15.10 8.39 3.90
N ALA A 56 15.03 7.66 5.01
CA ALA A 56 15.62 6.34 5.12
C ALA A 56 14.70 5.26 4.51
N VAL A 57 13.37 5.41 4.61
CA VAL A 57 12.39 4.56 3.92
C VAL A 57 12.49 4.75 2.40
N GLU A 58 12.65 5.99 1.92
CA GLU A 58 12.96 6.27 0.50
C GLU A 58 14.24 5.55 0.03
N ALA A 59 15.29 5.55 0.85
CA ALA A 59 16.53 4.84 0.53
C ALA A 59 16.38 3.31 0.49
N VAL A 60 15.44 2.73 1.25
CA VAL A 60 15.06 1.31 1.16
C VAL A 60 14.32 1.04 -0.15
N ARG A 61 13.32 1.87 -0.49
CA ARG A 61 12.56 1.74 -1.74
C ARG A 61 13.46 1.87 -2.97
N ALA A 62 14.37 2.84 -2.97
CA ALA A 62 15.38 3.03 -4.02
C ALA A 62 16.41 1.88 -4.10
N ALA A 63 16.58 1.11 -3.03
CA ALA A 63 17.38 -0.12 -2.97
C ALA A 63 16.61 -1.38 -3.42
N ASN A 64 15.38 -1.24 -3.91
CA ASN A 64 14.41 -2.31 -4.19
C ASN A 64 14.11 -3.19 -2.96
N GLY A 65 14.07 -2.57 -1.78
CA GLY A 65 13.69 -3.23 -0.53
C GLY A 65 12.30 -2.83 -0.03
N LYS A 66 11.81 -3.59 0.94
CA LYS A 66 10.56 -3.37 1.67
C LYS A 66 10.83 -3.21 3.16
N VAL A 67 10.20 -2.24 3.80
CA VAL A 67 10.28 -2.08 5.26
C VAL A 67 9.27 -3.03 5.90
N ALA A 68 9.66 -3.75 6.95
CA ALA A 68 8.81 -4.73 7.62
C ALA A 68 8.38 -4.26 9.01
N HIS A 69 9.31 -3.72 9.81
CA HIS A 69 9.06 -3.29 11.18
C HIS A 69 9.77 -1.96 11.48
N VAL A 70 9.06 -0.97 11.99
CA VAL A 70 9.60 0.36 12.33
C VAL A 70 9.49 0.61 13.82
N PHE A 71 10.62 0.90 14.47
CA PHE A 71 10.70 1.31 15.87
C PHE A 71 11.28 2.74 15.94
N ASP A 72 11.31 3.34 17.13
CA ASP A 72 12.03 4.60 17.34
C ASP A 72 13.48 4.50 16.84
N GLY A 73 13.88 5.34 15.88
CA GLY A 73 15.27 5.47 15.45
C GLY A 73 15.90 4.27 14.74
N LEU A 74 15.13 3.20 14.44
CA LEU A 74 15.58 2.07 13.64
C LEU A 74 14.40 1.36 12.95
N PHE A 75 14.66 0.65 11.86
CA PHE A 75 13.70 -0.27 11.28
C PHE A 75 14.36 -1.54 10.76
N VAL A 76 13.56 -2.59 10.58
CA VAL A 76 13.93 -3.84 9.90
C VAL A 76 13.35 -3.80 8.50
N ALA A 77 14.19 -4.09 7.50
CA ALA A 77 13.81 -4.14 6.10
C ALA A 77 14.31 -5.42 5.42
N GLU A 78 13.52 -5.92 4.46
CA GLU A 78 13.92 -6.92 3.48
C GLU A 78 14.54 -6.20 2.29
N VAL A 79 15.79 -6.52 1.97
CA VAL A 79 16.60 -5.81 0.96
C VAL A 79 17.49 -6.80 0.20
N PRO A 80 17.76 -6.58 -1.10
CA PRO A 80 18.80 -7.31 -1.82
C PRO A 80 20.16 -7.14 -1.11
N ARG A 81 20.90 -8.23 -0.91
CA ARG A 81 22.16 -8.23 -0.13
C ARG A 81 23.21 -7.27 -0.68
N GLU A 82 23.25 -7.08 -1.99
CA GLU A 82 24.14 -6.15 -2.69
C GLU A 82 23.78 -4.67 -2.42
N SER A 83 22.50 -4.36 -2.21
CA SER A 83 22.01 -2.99 -1.97
C SER A 83 22.38 -2.44 -0.60
N LEU A 84 22.68 -3.30 0.38
CA LEU A 84 23.04 -2.93 1.77
C LEU A 84 24.11 -1.82 1.84
N ARG A 85 25.12 -1.89 0.96
CA ARG A 85 26.20 -0.89 0.93
C ARG A 85 25.77 0.44 0.33
N GLY A 86 24.82 0.44 -0.61
CA GLY A 86 24.27 1.66 -1.21
C GLY A 86 23.48 2.49 -0.19
N MET A 87 22.74 1.82 0.70
CA MET A 87 21.94 2.47 1.75
C MET A 87 22.77 3.29 2.74
N LEU A 88 24.01 2.87 3.04
CA LEU A 88 24.96 3.64 3.85
C LEU A 88 25.40 4.97 3.21
N GLY A 89 25.10 5.18 1.92
CA GLY A 89 25.28 6.47 1.24
C GLY A 89 24.22 7.51 1.60
N SER A 90 23.10 7.12 2.22
CA SER A 90 22.07 8.05 2.66
C SER A 90 22.48 8.72 3.98
N PRO A 91 22.46 10.07 4.09
CA PRO A 91 22.78 10.76 5.34
C PRO A 91 21.72 10.55 6.44
N ALA A 92 20.57 9.95 6.11
CA ALA A 92 19.56 9.54 7.08
C ALA A 92 19.90 8.21 7.78
N VAL A 93 20.82 7.43 7.20
CA VAL A 93 21.19 6.09 7.65
C VAL A 93 22.55 6.15 8.34
N ARG A 94 22.61 5.65 9.58
CA ARG A 94 23.83 5.61 10.39
C ARG A 94 24.54 4.27 10.30
N GLU A 95 23.78 3.19 10.30
CA GLU A 95 24.28 1.82 10.25
C GLU A 95 23.25 0.95 9.51
N VAL A 96 23.74 0.06 8.67
CA VAL A 96 22.93 -1.02 8.08
C VAL A 96 23.67 -2.31 8.38
N SER A 97 22.98 -3.26 9.00
CA SER A 97 23.56 -4.53 9.38
C SER A 97 22.62 -5.68 9.05
N SER A 98 23.17 -6.74 8.46
CA SER A 98 22.52 -8.06 8.36
C SER A 98 23.02 -9.03 9.44
N GLU A 99 23.65 -8.50 10.49
CA GLU A 99 24.20 -9.20 11.66
C GLU A 99 23.71 -8.57 12.98
N ALA A 100 23.95 -9.24 14.11
CA ALA A 100 23.64 -8.68 15.43
C ALA A 100 24.40 -7.35 15.69
N VAL A 101 23.70 -6.35 16.21
CA VAL A 101 24.23 -4.99 16.45
C VAL A 101 24.44 -4.76 17.95
N SER A 102 25.64 -4.30 18.32
CA SER A 102 26.03 -4.16 19.72
C SER A 102 25.30 -3.02 20.43
N ALA A 103 24.41 -3.36 21.38
CA ALA A 103 23.67 -2.39 22.20
C ALA A 103 24.58 -1.38 22.96
N SER A 104 25.82 -1.73 23.25
CA SER A 104 26.78 -0.83 23.92
C SER A 104 27.15 0.42 23.08
N ALA A 105 26.97 0.36 21.76
CA ALA A 105 27.16 1.50 20.85
C ALA A 105 26.02 2.53 20.91
N TYR A 106 24.87 2.14 21.47
CA TYR A 106 23.60 2.89 21.43
C TYR A 106 23.00 3.13 22.82
N ARG A 107 23.86 3.29 23.84
CA ARG A 107 23.42 3.55 25.23
C ARG A 107 22.66 4.89 25.36
N ARG A 108 21.53 4.87 26.09
CA ARG A 108 20.66 6.04 26.38
C ARG A 108 19.90 6.54 25.15
N ARG A 109 19.25 5.62 24.42
CA ARG A 109 18.25 5.93 23.38
C ARG A 109 16.83 5.81 23.98
N SER A 110 15.79 6.00 23.18
CA SER A 110 14.42 5.76 23.63
C SER A 110 14.20 4.28 24.01
N ILE A 111 13.12 3.98 24.73
CA ILE A 111 12.77 2.59 25.03
C ILE A 111 12.30 1.84 23.78
N GLY A 112 11.65 2.50 22.82
CA GLY A 112 11.31 1.91 21.53
C GLY A 112 12.56 1.50 20.75
N PHE A 113 13.63 2.31 20.78
CA PHE A 113 14.91 1.98 20.15
C PHE A 113 15.55 0.77 20.84
N GLU A 114 15.65 0.77 22.17
CA GLU A 114 16.27 -0.33 22.92
C GLU A 114 15.47 -1.64 22.75
N ALA A 115 14.15 -1.57 22.69
CA ALA A 115 13.29 -2.73 22.46
C ALA A 115 13.37 -3.23 21.01
N GLY A 116 13.35 -2.35 20.00
CA GLY A 116 13.53 -2.72 18.59
C GLY A 116 14.91 -3.35 18.32
N LEU A 117 15.96 -2.85 18.96
CA LEU A 117 17.31 -3.43 18.88
C LEU A 117 17.40 -4.78 19.62
N SER A 118 16.63 -4.97 20.69
CA SER A 118 16.52 -6.25 21.39
C SER A 118 15.78 -7.27 20.51
N ALA A 119 14.66 -6.89 19.90
CA ALA A 119 13.91 -7.71 18.95
C ALA A 119 14.78 -8.08 17.72
N TRP A 120 15.56 -7.14 17.19
CA TRP A 120 16.56 -7.41 16.16
C TRP A 120 17.54 -8.52 16.57
N ASN A 121 18.22 -8.35 17.69
CA ASN A 121 19.28 -9.26 18.12
C ASN A 121 18.76 -10.63 18.60
N ARG A 122 17.55 -10.68 19.19
CA ARG A 122 16.96 -11.92 19.73
C ARG A 122 16.18 -12.70 18.66
N PHE A 123 15.28 -12.02 17.94
CA PHE A 123 14.36 -12.63 16.98
C PHE A 123 14.91 -12.56 15.54
N PHE A 124 15.00 -11.38 14.94
CA PHE A 124 15.31 -11.23 13.50
C PHE A 124 16.73 -11.70 13.09
N LYS A 125 17.70 -11.70 14.02
CA LYS A 125 19.04 -12.30 13.83
C LYS A 125 19.29 -13.59 14.59
N GLY A 126 18.44 -13.91 15.55
CA GLY A 126 18.42 -15.19 16.22
C GLY A 126 19.55 -15.40 17.24
N GLN A 127 19.17 -15.38 18.52
CA GLN A 127 19.79 -16.31 19.46
C GLN A 127 19.30 -17.74 19.16
N SER A 128 19.91 -18.36 18.16
CA SER A 128 19.85 -19.78 17.79
C SER A 128 18.47 -20.43 17.57
N ARG A 129 18.15 -20.70 16.29
CA ARG A 129 17.49 -21.94 15.80
C ARG A 129 16.49 -22.64 16.74
N ARG A 130 15.35 -22.01 17.08
CA ARG A 130 14.25 -22.69 17.80
C ARG A 130 12.82 -22.44 17.32
N PHE A 131 12.60 -21.69 16.25
CA PHE A 131 11.21 -21.50 15.75
C PHE A 131 10.55 -22.83 15.33
N SER A 132 11.34 -23.77 14.78
CA SER A 132 10.91 -25.16 14.49
C SER A 132 10.83 -26.08 15.73
N GLU A 133 11.18 -25.59 16.93
CA GLU A 133 11.00 -26.32 18.21
C GLU A 133 9.89 -25.69 19.07
N PHE A 134 9.51 -24.43 18.84
CA PHE A 134 8.33 -23.80 19.46
C PHE A 134 7.01 -24.23 18.82
N ASN A 135 7.02 -24.62 17.54
CA ASN A 135 5.93 -25.36 16.91
C ASN A 135 6.15 -26.88 17.10
N ARG A 136 5.94 -27.42 18.30
CA ARG A 136 5.75 -28.86 18.44
C ARG A 136 4.35 -29.22 17.95
N ASP A 137 4.27 -29.74 16.73
CA ASP A 137 3.07 -30.35 16.17
C ASP A 137 2.46 -31.32 17.20
N GLY A 138 1.26 -31.01 17.70
CA GLY A 138 0.49 -31.86 18.60
C GLY A 138 0.42 -31.47 20.08
N GLU A 139 1.13 -30.42 20.54
CA GLU A 139 0.78 -29.81 21.83
C GLU A 139 -0.44 -28.91 21.65
N ARG A 140 -1.63 -29.50 21.83
CA ARG A 140 -2.88 -28.74 21.88
C ARG A 140 -2.77 -27.71 23.00
N ALA A 141 -3.00 -26.45 22.65
CA ALA A 141 -3.14 -25.34 23.58
C ALA A 141 -4.03 -25.69 24.79
N PRO A 142 -3.85 -25.04 25.95
CA PRO A 142 -4.96 -24.88 26.88
C PRO A 142 -6.17 -24.38 26.06
N ALA A 143 -7.32 -25.02 26.20
CA ALA A 143 -8.52 -24.53 25.51
C ALA A 143 -8.79 -23.10 26.00
N ALA A 144 -8.99 -22.16 25.07
CA ALA A 144 -9.39 -20.80 25.40
C ALA A 144 -10.64 -20.83 26.29
N GLU A 145 -10.61 -20.06 27.38
CA GLU A 145 -11.63 -20.14 28.43
C GLU A 145 -12.82 -19.23 28.12
N GLY A 146 -13.64 -19.68 27.17
CA GLY A 146 -14.80 -18.93 26.68
C GLY A 146 -14.42 -18.05 25.49
N GLN A 147 -15.23 -17.03 25.22
CA GLN A 147 -15.12 -16.11 24.07
C GLN A 147 -14.14 -14.97 24.38
N ASP A 148 -13.09 -14.80 23.57
CA ASP A 148 -12.14 -13.67 23.61
C ASP A 148 -12.35 -12.65 22.46
N ALA A 149 -13.05 -13.02 21.37
CA ALA A 149 -13.51 -12.07 20.36
C ALA A 149 -14.78 -11.29 20.79
N TRP A 150 -14.65 -10.03 21.22
CA TRP A 150 -15.80 -9.24 21.69
C TRP A 150 -16.28 -8.17 20.71
N LEU A 151 -17.60 -8.00 20.59
CA LEU A 151 -18.15 -6.79 19.97
C LEU A 151 -17.81 -5.57 20.85
N PRO A 152 -17.45 -4.42 20.27
CA PRO A 152 -17.23 -3.20 21.04
C PRO A 152 -18.53 -2.73 21.71
N PRO A 153 -18.45 -2.06 22.88
CA PRO A 153 -19.60 -1.41 23.50
C PRO A 153 -20.32 -0.49 22.51
N ALA A 154 -21.65 -0.55 22.50
CA ALA A 154 -22.46 0.31 21.63
C ALA A 154 -22.18 1.79 21.94
N SER A 155 -21.45 2.46 21.04
CA SER A 155 -20.96 3.81 21.33
C SER A 155 -22.12 4.78 21.50
N THR A 156 -22.11 5.57 22.57
CA THR A 156 -23.12 6.63 22.77
C THR A 156 -22.84 7.87 21.90
N ALA A 157 -21.79 7.83 21.07
CA ALA A 157 -21.51 8.83 20.07
C ALA A 157 -22.56 8.73 18.94
N SER A 158 -23.42 9.74 18.82
CA SER A 158 -24.27 9.92 17.65
C SER A 158 -23.45 9.78 16.37
N ALA A 159 -23.90 8.96 15.43
CA ALA A 159 -23.29 8.89 14.10
C ALA A 159 -23.18 10.32 13.53
N PRO A 160 -22.01 10.72 12.99
CA PRO A 160 -21.87 12.04 12.38
C PRO A 160 -22.90 12.18 11.26
N ASP A 161 -23.56 13.34 11.19
CA ASP A 161 -24.57 13.62 10.16
C ASP A 161 -23.90 13.71 8.79
N LEU A 162 -23.90 12.58 8.07
CA LEU A 162 -23.29 12.42 6.74
C LEU A 162 -23.84 13.42 5.70
N ARG A 163 -24.94 14.12 6.01
CA ARG A 163 -25.53 15.18 5.16
C ARG A 163 -24.79 16.52 5.24
N ARG A 164 -23.67 16.62 5.96
CA ARG A 164 -22.79 17.80 6.01
C ARG A 164 -21.43 17.64 5.35
N LEU A 165 -21.16 16.50 4.69
CA LEU A 165 -20.10 16.46 3.69
C LEU A 165 -20.64 17.08 2.39
N PRO A 166 -19.98 18.08 1.79
CA PRO A 166 -20.36 18.53 0.46
C PRO A 166 -20.15 17.37 -0.52
N GLY A 167 -21.19 17.04 -1.29
CA GLY A 167 -21.04 16.17 -2.44
C GLY A 167 -20.18 16.82 -3.53
N PRO A 168 -19.85 16.09 -4.61
CA PRO A 168 -19.02 16.61 -5.68
C PRO A 168 -19.78 17.65 -6.53
N GLU A 169 -19.82 18.90 -6.05
CA GLU A 169 -20.13 20.06 -6.88
C GLU A 169 -18.85 20.75 -7.34
N SER A 170 -18.84 21.05 -8.63
CA SER A 170 -17.71 21.62 -9.38
C SER A 170 -17.17 22.93 -8.82
N GLY A 171 -15.85 23.08 -8.76
CA GLY A 171 -15.19 24.40 -8.88
C GLY A 171 -14.50 24.98 -7.64
N ALA A 172 -13.94 24.15 -6.75
CA ALA A 172 -12.91 24.59 -5.80
C ALA A 172 -11.52 24.15 -6.29
N GLU A 173 -10.52 25.02 -6.21
CA GLU A 173 -9.15 24.68 -6.62
C GLU A 173 -8.46 23.70 -5.64
N PRO A 174 -7.57 22.82 -6.16
CA PRO A 174 -6.89 21.82 -5.34
C PRO A 174 -5.69 22.44 -4.64
N ASP A 175 -5.90 23.02 -3.45
CA ASP A 175 -4.81 23.47 -2.59
C ASP A 175 -4.87 22.77 -1.22
N THR A 176 -3.98 21.78 -1.04
CA THR A 176 -3.61 21.14 0.23
C THR A 176 -4.66 20.30 0.97
N LEU A 177 -5.13 19.22 0.32
CA LEU A 177 -5.22 17.96 1.08
C LEU A 177 -3.78 17.54 1.45
N PRO A 178 -3.44 17.30 2.73
CA PRO A 178 -2.14 16.72 3.06
C PRO A 178 -2.06 15.30 2.49
N ALA A 179 -0.89 14.93 1.95
CA ALA A 179 -0.60 13.60 1.39
C ALA A 179 -1.15 12.47 2.27
N ALA A 180 -1.70 11.44 1.62
CA ALA A 180 -2.53 10.36 2.16
C ALA A 180 -2.34 9.99 3.65
N SER A 181 -3.00 10.70 4.56
CA SER A 181 -2.93 10.44 6.02
C SER A 181 -3.88 9.33 6.53
N GLN A 182 -4.66 8.73 5.63
CA GLN A 182 -5.58 7.60 5.88
C GLN A 182 -5.82 6.89 4.54
N PRO A 183 -6.27 5.61 4.52
CA PRO A 183 -6.63 4.86 3.30
C PRO A 183 -7.61 5.61 2.40
N TYR A 184 -7.59 5.32 1.09
CA TYR A 184 -8.57 5.87 0.16
C TYR A 184 -9.97 5.49 0.62
N GLY A 185 -10.94 6.41 0.55
CA GLY A 185 -12.34 6.17 0.96
C GLY A 185 -12.57 5.95 2.46
N ALA A 186 -11.54 5.80 3.29
CA ALA A 186 -11.69 5.60 4.73
C ALA A 186 -12.15 6.87 5.45
N THR A 187 -12.71 6.68 6.64
CA THR A 187 -13.04 7.76 7.59
C THR A 187 -12.19 7.65 8.86
N ASP A 188 -12.32 8.61 9.78
CA ASP A 188 -11.73 8.52 11.13
C ASP A 188 -12.21 7.31 11.95
N GLN A 189 -13.26 6.63 11.49
CA GLN A 189 -13.79 5.43 12.11
C GLN A 189 -13.19 4.13 11.55
N ASN A 190 -12.66 4.15 10.33
CA ASN A 190 -12.10 2.96 9.69
C ASN A 190 -10.62 2.82 10.11
N THR A 191 -10.38 2.38 11.35
CA THR A 191 -9.05 2.20 11.94
C THR A 191 -8.41 0.85 11.61
N SER A 192 -9.22 -0.13 11.23
CA SER A 192 -8.82 -1.51 10.89
C SER A 192 -9.98 -2.20 10.17
N GLU A 193 -9.91 -2.38 8.85
CA GLU A 193 -11.01 -2.98 8.05
C GLU A 193 -10.63 -4.32 7.40
N PHE A 194 -9.40 -4.42 6.91
CA PHE A 194 -8.76 -5.61 6.36
C PHE A 194 -7.25 -5.51 6.58
N LEU A 195 -6.55 -6.65 6.63
CA LEU A 195 -5.15 -6.72 7.05
C LEU A 195 -4.17 -6.59 5.86
N ALA A 196 -4.10 -5.42 5.24
CA ALA A 196 -3.13 -5.11 4.18
C ALA A 196 -2.55 -3.70 4.31
N GLY A 197 -1.39 -3.44 3.70
CA GLY A 197 -0.66 -2.18 3.84
C GLY A 197 0.02 -2.06 5.21
N SER A 198 -0.14 -0.93 5.89
CA SER A 198 0.65 -0.60 7.07
C SER A 198 -0.18 -0.37 8.34
N VAL A 199 0.35 -0.79 9.49
CA VAL A 199 -0.35 -0.76 10.79
C VAL A 199 0.51 -0.04 11.84
N SER A 200 -0.01 1.03 12.43
CA SER A 200 0.55 1.64 13.64
C SER A 200 0.09 0.86 14.88
N VAL A 201 1.02 0.49 15.75
CA VAL A 201 0.81 -0.39 16.91
C VAL A 201 1.26 0.33 18.17
N ASN A 202 0.29 0.82 18.96
CA ASN A 202 0.53 1.46 20.24
C ASN A 202 0.58 0.40 21.35
N LEU A 203 1.78 0.04 21.81
CA LEU A 203 2.01 -0.99 22.81
C LEU A 203 2.22 -0.37 24.20
N PHE A 204 1.17 -0.43 25.02
CA PHE A 204 1.17 0.04 26.40
C PHE A 204 1.56 -1.10 27.35
N LEU A 205 2.70 -0.96 28.03
CA LEU A 205 3.13 -1.88 29.08
C LEU A 205 2.69 -1.28 30.42
N VAL A 206 1.53 -1.71 30.92
CA VAL A 206 0.77 -0.98 31.93
C VAL A 206 1.33 -1.21 33.33
N GLN A 207 1.54 -0.13 34.09
CA GLN A 207 2.12 -0.19 35.44
C GLN A 207 1.20 0.49 36.46
N SER A 208 0.82 -0.24 37.51
CA SER A 208 0.19 0.39 38.67
C SER A 208 1.14 1.32 39.42
N ASP A 209 0.67 2.52 39.78
CA ASP A 209 1.37 3.48 40.64
C ASP A 209 1.09 3.31 42.13
N GLY A 210 0.11 2.45 42.49
CA GLY A 210 -0.24 2.13 43.87
C GLY A 210 -1.17 3.13 44.57
N SER A 211 -1.80 4.07 43.85
CA SER A 211 -2.62 5.14 44.44
C SER A 211 -4.08 4.77 44.74
N VAL A 212 -4.65 3.75 44.09
CA VAL A 212 -5.99 3.20 44.41
C VAL A 212 -5.91 1.73 44.81
N ASP A 213 -5.33 0.89 43.96
CA ASP A 213 -5.02 -0.50 44.32
C ASP A 213 -3.59 -0.59 44.87
N LEU A 214 -3.31 -1.61 45.68
CA LEU A 214 -1.93 -1.92 46.03
C LEU A 214 -1.21 -2.40 44.77
N SER A 215 -0.12 -1.74 44.39
CA SER A 215 0.67 -2.26 43.27
C SER A 215 1.47 -3.48 43.69
N THR A 216 1.08 -4.65 43.18
CA THR A 216 1.75 -5.93 43.36
C THR A 216 2.75 -6.22 42.25
N GLU A 217 2.46 -5.77 41.02
CA GLU A 217 3.29 -6.06 39.86
C GLU A 217 4.25 -4.92 39.49
N LYS A 218 5.44 -5.30 39.03
CA LYS A 218 6.54 -4.38 38.74
C LYS A 218 7.36 -4.81 37.53
N TRP A 219 7.17 -4.07 36.43
CA TRP A 219 7.94 -4.24 35.22
C TRP A 219 9.45 -4.11 35.47
N THR A 220 10.20 -4.96 34.76
CA THR A 220 11.64 -4.82 34.58
C THR A 220 11.94 -4.60 33.10
N ALA A 221 13.07 -3.96 32.78
CA ALA A 221 13.45 -3.70 31.39
C ALA A 221 13.53 -4.98 30.54
N ASP A 222 13.98 -6.11 31.13
CA ASP A 222 14.04 -7.39 30.42
C ASP A 222 12.65 -7.98 30.13
N ARG A 223 11.68 -7.84 31.06
CA ARG A 223 10.28 -8.25 30.83
C ARG A 223 9.63 -7.40 29.73
N GLU A 224 9.80 -6.08 29.78
CA GLU A 224 9.29 -5.17 28.76
C GLU A 224 9.87 -5.49 27.36
N GLN A 225 11.18 -5.76 27.27
CA GLN A 225 11.81 -6.17 26.02
C GLN A 225 11.34 -7.54 25.52
N ALA A 226 11.04 -8.48 26.42
CA ALA A 226 10.51 -9.79 26.05
C ALA A 226 9.14 -9.64 25.37
N VAL A 227 8.23 -8.85 25.94
CA VAL A 227 6.92 -8.53 25.33
C VAL A 227 7.08 -7.93 23.94
N VAL A 228 7.89 -6.87 23.79
CA VAL A 228 8.09 -6.22 22.48
C VAL A 228 8.68 -7.20 21.45
N THR A 229 9.60 -8.09 21.88
CA THR A 229 10.18 -9.12 20.99
C THR A 229 9.11 -10.12 20.52
N GLN A 230 8.20 -10.54 21.40
CA GLN A 230 7.16 -11.52 21.09
C GLN A 230 6.02 -10.92 20.26
N VAL A 231 5.62 -9.68 20.56
CA VAL A 231 4.70 -8.90 19.72
C VAL A 231 5.29 -8.71 18.31
N ALA A 232 6.56 -8.33 18.20
CA ALA A 232 7.22 -8.23 16.90
C ALA A 232 7.27 -9.57 16.14
N ALA A 233 7.52 -10.68 16.85
CA ALA A 233 7.56 -12.01 16.24
C ALA A 233 6.18 -12.53 15.77
N GLY A 234 5.10 -12.24 16.51
CA GLY A 234 3.74 -12.60 16.11
C GLY A 234 3.27 -11.81 14.88
N LEU A 235 3.66 -10.53 14.80
CA LEU A 235 3.32 -9.66 13.67
C LEU A 235 4.19 -9.93 12.43
N ASP A 236 5.47 -10.33 12.56
CA ASP A 236 6.27 -10.82 11.42
C ASP A 236 5.72 -12.16 10.88
N TRP A 237 5.19 -13.03 11.75
CA TRP A 237 4.48 -14.22 11.30
C TRP A 237 3.27 -13.84 10.42
N LEU A 238 2.42 -12.89 10.86
CA LEU A 238 1.30 -12.40 10.03
C LEU A 238 1.79 -11.85 8.69
N ARG A 239 2.81 -10.98 8.70
CA ARG A 239 3.43 -10.40 7.50
C ARG A 239 3.88 -11.44 6.48
N THR A 240 4.39 -12.58 6.96
CA THR A 240 4.89 -13.65 6.09
C THR A 240 3.81 -14.63 5.64
N GLN A 241 2.57 -14.54 6.14
CA GLN A 241 1.45 -15.38 5.67
C GLN A 241 0.85 -14.90 4.34
N GLU A 242 0.97 -13.61 4.03
CA GLU A 242 0.51 -13.06 2.75
C GLU A 242 1.41 -11.93 2.24
N PRO A 243 2.43 -12.24 1.40
CA PRO A 243 3.34 -11.24 0.86
C PRO A 243 2.69 -10.19 -0.06
N SER A 244 1.55 -10.50 -0.70
CA SER A 244 0.84 -9.54 -1.57
C SER A 244 0.17 -8.43 -0.76
N ALA A 245 -0.20 -8.68 0.50
CA ALA A 245 -0.76 -7.69 1.42
C ALA A 245 0.26 -6.63 1.91
N GLN A 246 1.54 -6.75 1.53
CA GLN A 246 2.64 -5.79 1.78
C GLN A 246 2.79 -5.29 3.23
N LEU A 247 2.47 -6.16 4.20
CA LEU A 247 2.33 -5.77 5.60
C LEU A 247 3.57 -5.08 6.19
N THR A 248 3.35 -3.91 6.82
CA THR A 248 4.38 -3.17 7.57
C THR A 248 3.85 -2.77 8.96
N PHE A 249 4.64 -2.98 10.01
CA PHE A 249 4.25 -2.62 11.38
C PHE A 249 5.10 -1.48 11.95
N VAL A 250 4.47 -0.46 12.53
CA VAL A 250 5.12 0.68 13.20
C VAL A 250 4.82 0.62 14.70
N TYR A 251 5.84 0.65 15.56
CA TYR A 251 5.70 0.37 16.99
C TYR A 251 5.94 1.60 17.86
N HIS A 252 4.93 2.00 18.64
CA HIS A 252 5.06 2.96 19.74
C HIS A 252 5.08 2.21 21.06
N VAL A 253 6.22 2.13 21.73
CA VAL A 253 6.37 1.39 23.01
C VAL A 253 6.23 2.35 24.19
N ILE A 254 5.06 2.37 24.84
CA ILE A 254 4.77 3.23 26.00
C ILE A 254 4.86 2.39 27.28
N ALA A 255 6.03 2.40 27.92
CA ALA A 255 6.30 1.53 29.07
C ALA A 255 6.13 2.21 30.43
N GLY A 256 5.18 1.74 31.23
CA GLY A 256 4.77 2.34 32.50
C GLY A 256 5.86 2.43 33.57
N ARG A 257 6.93 1.63 33.47
CA ARG A 257 8.11 1.76 34.33
C ARG A 257 8.77 3.13 34.19
N VAL A 258 8.85 3.68 32.98
CA VAL A 258 9.59 4.92 32.67
C VAL A 258 8.72 6.07 32.16
N ASP A 259 7.58 5.79 31.51
CA ASP A 259 6.60 6.79 31.08
C ASP A 259 5.39 6.80 32.03
N SER A 260 5.02 7.98 32.53
CA SER A 260 3.86 8.16 33.40
C SER A 260 2.51 8.04 32.68
N LYS A 261 2.49 8.12 31.34
CA LYS A 261 1.27 7.94 30.52
C LYS A 261 0.71 6.53 30.59
N ALA A 262 1.57 5.52 30.60
CA ALA A 262 1.22 4.10 30.79
C ALA A 262 1.14 3.67 32.27
N ARG A 263 1.13 4.63 33.21
CA ARG A 263 0.82 4.35 34.61
C ARG A 263 -0.66 4.53 34.90
N THR A 264 -1.18 3.78 35.87
CA THR A 264 -2.57 3.86 36.33
C THR A 264 -2.65 3.73 37.85
N ALA A 265 -3.71 4.26 38.45
CA ALA A 265 -4.01 4.15 39.87
C ALA A 265 -4.36 2.72 40.31
N TYR A 266 -4.81 1.89 39.38
CA TYR A 266 -5.29 0.52 39.59
C TYR A 266 -4.17 -0.50 39.38
N GLU A 267 -4.36 -1.75 39.81
CA GLU A 267 -3.47 -2.87 39.50
C GLU A 267 -4.15 -3.76 38.47
N PRO A 268 -3.76 -3.69 37.16
CA PRO A 268 -4.55 -4.24 36.08
C PRO A 268 -4.93 -5.72 36.25
N ILE A 269 -3.98 -6.56 36.65
CA ILE A 269 -4.19 -8.01 36.82
C ILE A 269 -5.17 -8.33 37.96
N ALA A 270 -5.15 -7.52 39.02
CA ALA A 270 -6.08 -7.65 40.15
C ALA A 270 -7.50 -7.14 39.83
N ARG A 271 -7.72 -6.57 38.64
CA ARG A 271 -9.03 -6.19 38.12
C ARG A 271 -9.51 -7.22 37.10
N LYS A 272 -10.80 -7.16 36.83
CA LYS A 272 -11.44 -7.91 35.76
C LYS A 272 -10.99 -7.38 34.40
N ALA A 273 -10.94 -8.24 33.38
CA ALA A 273 -10.95 -7.80 31.99
C ALA A 273 -12.23 -7.01 31.70
N ASP A 274 -13.39 -7.54 32.08
CA ASP A 274 -14.68 -6.87 31.90
C ASP A 274 -14.87 -6.27 30.47
N PRO A 275 -14.73 -7.07 29.36
CA PRO A 275 -14.59 -6.53 27.99
C PRO A 275 -15.73 -5.64 27.48
N ASN A 276 -16.90 -5.73 28.14
CA ASN A 276 -18.10 -4.93 27.87
C ASN A 276 -18.60 -4.11 29.07
N GLY A 277 -17.95 -4.19 30.22
CA GLY A 277 -18.34 -3.45 31.42
C GLY A 277 -17.46 -2.25 31.71
N THR A 278 -17.69 -1.64 32.88
CA THR A 278 -17.07 -0.37 33.30
C THR A 278 -16.36 -0.46 34.65
N THR A 279 -16.14 -1.69 35.14
CA THR A 279 -15.67 -1.97 36.51
C THR A 279 -14.31 -2.67 36.58
N GLY A 280 -13.91 -3.30 35.48
CA GLY A 280 -12.58 -3.88 35.25
C GLY A 280 -11.64 -2.94 34.49
N GLU A 281 -11.17 -3.40 33.33
CA GLU A 281 -10.21 -2.74 32.45
C GLU A 281 -10.53 -1.27 32.17
N ASP A 282 -11.82 -0.95 31.99
CA ASP A 282 -12.35 0.38 31.65
C ASP A 282 -11.88 1.48 32.62
N LEU A 283 -11.61 1.11 33.89
CA LEU A 283 -11.09 2.04 34.89
C LEU A 283 -9.65 2.48 34.59
N TRP A 284 -8.78 1.54 34.22
CA TRP A 284 -7.36 1.83 33.97
C TRP A 284 -7.08 2.24 32.53
N ALA A 285 -7.72 1.63 31.53
CA ALA A 285 -7.49 1.99 30.13
C ALA A 285 -8.01 3.40 29.83
N ARG A 286 -9.18 3.81 30.34
CA ARG A 286 -9.65 5.20 30.19
C ARG A 286 -8.75 6.20 30.91
N GLU A 287 -8.09 5.83 32.00
CA GLU A 287 -7.13 6.69 32.69
C GLU A 287 -5.88 6.92 31.84
N ILE A 288 -5.31 5.85 31.26
CA ILE A 288 -4.17 5.89 30.34
C ILE A 288 -4.52 6.69 29.07
N LEU A 289 -5.66 6.38 28.45
CA LEU A 289 -6.16 7.10 27.27
C LEU A 289 -6.39 8.58 27.57
N ALA A 290 -6.90 8.95 28.77
CA ALA A 290 -7.00 10.34 29.19
C ALA A 290 -5.63 11.02 29.37
N LYS A 291 -4.61 10.31 29.90
CA LYS A 291 -3.22 10.81 29.98
C LYS A 291 -2.57 10.98 28.59
N MET A 292 -3.04 10.24 27.60
CA MET A 292 -2.67 10.41 26.18
C MET A 292 -3.42 11.56 25.48
N GLY A 293 -4.40 12.20 26.15
CA GLY A 293 -5.21 13.31 25.61
C GLY A 293 -6.66 12.92 25.25
N TYR A 294 -6.98 11.63 25.22
CA TYR A 294 -8.29 11.10 24.82
C TYR A 294 -9.24 11.07 26.03
N GLY A 295 -9.64 12.27 26.43
CA GLY A 295 -10.43 12.55 27.64
C GLY A 295 -11.96 12.34 27.53
N SER A 296 -12.49 12.16 26.32
CA SER A 296 -13.93 12.21 26.00
C SER A 296 -14.47 10.88 25.45
N GLY A 297 -15.76 10.61 25.69
CA GLY A 297 -16.42 9.37 25.24
C GLY A 297 -16.17 8.15 26.12
N ASP A 298 -16.68 7.01 25.70
CA ASP A 298 -16.42 5.68 26.24
C ASP A 298 -15.00 5.18 25.89
N ARG A 299 -14.59 4.02 26.42
CA ARG A 299 -13.28 3.41 26.13
C ARG A 299 -13.04 3.19 24.64
N TRP A 300 -14.07 2.73 23.92
CA TRP A 300 -13.99 2.45 22.47
C TRP A 300 -13.69 3.71 21.68
N ALA A 301 -14.47 4.78 21.87
CA ALA A 301 -14.27 6.06 21.19
C ALA A 301 -12.87 6.64 21.45
N ARG A 302 -12.34 6.51 22.68
CA ARG A 302 -10.98 6.94 23.04
C ARG A 302 -9.90 6.12 22.37
N SER A 303 -10.03 4.79 22.39
CA SER A 303 -9.09 3.86 21.75
C SER A 303 -9.03 4.14 20.24
N ARG A 304 -10.20 4.30 19.61
CA ARG A 304 -10.32 4.61 18.18
C ARG A 304 -9.72 5.96 17.82
N ALA A 305 -9.95 7.00 18.63
CA ALA A 305 -9.34 8.32 18.42
C ALA A 305 -7.80 8.26 18.50
N LEU A 306 -7.24 7.57 19.50
CA LEU A 306 -5.79 7.34 19.59
C LEU A 306 -5.25 6.59 18.36
N ALA A 307 -5.88 5.48 17.97
CA ALA A 307 -5.45 4.68 16.83
C ALA A 307 -5.53 5.47 15.51
N ASN A 308 -6.55 6.32 15.37
CA ASN A 308 -6.72 7.18 14.21
C ASN A 308 -5.70 8.32 14.14
N ASP A 309 -5.37 8.96 15.26
CA ASP A 309 -4.38 10.03 15.29
C ASP A 309 -2.96 9.49 15.08
N THR A 310 -2.65 8.32 15.65
CA THR A 310 -1.33 7.69 15.53
C THR A 310 -1.08 7.16 14.11
N ARG A 311 -2.04 6.48 13.48
CA ARG A 311 -1.90 6.10 12.06
C ARG A 311 -1.74 7.32 11.14
N ARG A 312 -2.47 8.41 11.40
CA ARG A 312 -2.34 9.68 10.66
C ARG A 312 -0.95 10.29 10.82
N ALA A 313 -0.39 10.25 12.03
CA ALA A 313 0.95 10.75 12.32
C ALA A 313 2.06 9.89 11.69
N ASP A 314 1.89 8.57 11.63
CA ASP A 314 2.82 7.64 11.00
C ASP A 314 2.69 7.55 9.48
N ARG A 315 1.61 8.08 8.92
CA ARG A 315 1.10 7.81 7.56
C ARG A 315 0.90 6.31 7.30
N THR A 316 0.34 5.60 8.28
CA THR A 316 -0.09 4.20 8.11
C THR A 316 -1.57 4.08 7.78
N ASP A 317 -1.92 2.98 7.14
CA ASP A 317 -3.29 2.69 6.69
C ASP A 317 -4.20 2.40 7.90
N TRP A 318 -3.70 1.62 8.86
CA TRP A 318 -4.43 1.16 10.04
C TRP A 318 -3.73 1.56 11.35
N GLY A 319 -4.45 1.45 12.45
CA GLY A 319 -3.95 1.69 13.80
C GLY A 319 -4.59 0.73 14.82
N VAL A 320 -3.79 0.14 15.71
CA VAL A 320 -4.22 -0.79 16.77
C VAL A 320 -3.53 -0.44 18.08
N ASN A 321 -4.25 -0.53 19.20
CA ASN A 321 -3.70 -0.34 20.54
C ASN A 321 -3.65 -1.69 21.28
N VAL A 322 -2.51 -2.03 21.87
CA VAL A 322 -2.27 -3.25 22.63
C VAL A 322 -1.92 -2.86 24.07
N PHE A 323 -2.68 -3.35 25.04
CA PHE A 323 -2.47 -3.11 26.47
C PHE A 323 -2.02 -4.40 27.14
N VAL A 324 -0.83 -4.38 27.74
CA VAL A 324 -0.24 -5.53 28.42
C VAL A 324 -0.18 -5.27 29.93
N ALA A 325 -0.89 -6.08 30.70
CA ALA A 325 -0.77 -6.14 32.15
C ALA A 325 0.44 -7.00 32.55
N ASP A 326 1.22 -6.57 33.54
CA ASP A 326 2.21 -7.45 34.16
C ASP A 326 1.51 -8.49 35.05
N SER A 327 2.10 -9.67 35.19
CA SER A 327 1.54 -10.84 35.91
C SER A 327 2.61 -11.63 36.68
N LEU A 328 3.79 -11.05 36.94
CA LEU A 328 4.95 -11.73 37.54
C LEU A 328 4.64 -12.42 38.88
N SER A 329 3.80 -11.79 39.69
CA SER A 329 3.47 -12.20 41.05
C SER A 329 2.04 -12.75 41.15
N ASP A 330 1.36 -12.92 40.01
CA ASP A 330 0.06 -13.55 39.93
C ASP A 330 0.19 -15.08 39.80
N PRO A 331 -0.56 -15.90 40.57
CA PRO A 331 -0.40 -17.35 40.55
C PRO A 331 -0.95 -18.08 39.32
N ASP A 332 -1.87 -17.47 38.55
CA ASP A 332 -2.49 -18.13 37.38
C ASP A 332 -2.37 -17.34 36.08
N GLY A 333 -1.87 -16.09 36.12
CA GLY A 333 -1.59 -15.27 34.96
C GLY A 333 -2.85 -14.71 34.29
N ARG A 334 -3.95 -14.54 35.04
CA ARG A 334 -5.24 -14.06 34.54
C ARG A 334 -5.72 -12.82 35.26
N PHE A 335 -6.57 -12.05 34.58
CA PHE A 335 -7.42 -11.04 35.19
C PHE A 335 -8.41 -11.68 36.18
N ALA A 336 -8.95 -10.90 37.11
CA ALA A 336 -9.80 -11.37 38.21
C ALA A 336 -11.17 -11.99 37.82
N ASP A 337 -11.50 -12.04 36.52
CA ASP A 337 -12.65 -12.75 35.93
C ASP A 337 -12.24 -13.93 35.02
N GLY A 338 -10.96 -14.27 34.96
CA GLY A 338 -10.42 -15.45 34.27
C GLY A 338 -9.83 -15.18 32.89
N TYR A 339 -10.03 -14.02 32.28
CA TYR A 339 -9.41 -13.70 30.99
C TYR A 339 -7.89 -13.56 31.11
N PHE A 340 -7.14 -13.91 30.07
CA PHE A 340 -5.71 -13.61 29.96
C PHE A 340 -5.39 -12.76 28.72
N ALA A 341 -6.21 -12.85 27.68
CA ALA A 341 -6.21 -11.99 26.50
C ALA A 341 -7.66 -11.81 25.99
N TYR A 342 -7.88 -10.73 25.23
CA TYR A 342 -9.06 -10.51 24.37
C TYR A 342 -8.85 -9.33 23.42
N ALA A 343 -9.69 -9.24 22.40
CA ALA A 343 -9.72 -8.13 21.46
C ALA A 343 -11.14 -7.73 21.07
N TRP A 344 -11.29 -6.49 20.60
CA TRP A 344 -12.54 -6.03 20.00
C TRP A 344 -12.58 -6.28 18.50
N ILE A 345 -13.64 -6.93 18.04
CA ILE A 345 -13.93 -7.23 16.64
C ILE A 345 -14.00 -5.93 15.83
N GLY A 346 -13.17 -5.83 14.80
CA GLY A 346 -13.02 -4.65 13.95
C GLY A 346 -12.06 -3.58 14.51
N GLY A 347 -11.47 -3.81 15.68
CA GLY A 347 -10.37 -3.03 16.25
C GLY A 347 -10.73 -1.60 16.67
N PRO A 348 -9.91 -0.94 17.49
CA PRO A 348 -8.45 -1.10 17.52
C PRO A 348 -7.93 -1.32 18.94
N HIS A 349 -8.37 -2.37 19.62
CA HIS A 349 -8.06 -2.59 21.04
C HIS A 349 -7.85 -4.08 21.32
N VAL A 350 -6.66 -4.39 21.83
CA VAL A 350 -6.23 -5.70 22.34
C VAL A 350 -5.81 -5.51 23.79
N VAL A 351 -6.21 -6.43 24.66
CA VAL A 351 -5.80 -6.49 26.06
C VAL A 351 -5.23 -7.87 26.33
N MET A 352 -4.11 -7.94 27.04
CA MET A 352 -3.45 -9.20 27.38
C MET A 352 -2.61 -9.09 28.66
N THR A 353 -2.19 -10.24 29.16
CA THR A 353 -1.30 -10.40 30.30
C THR A 353 0.13 -10.67 29.82
N TYR A 354 1.13 -10.63 30.70
CA TYR A 354 2.52 -10.78 30.28
C TYR A 354 2.86 -12.22 29.85
N ASP A 355 2.29 -13.21 30.53
CA ASP A 355 2.55 -14.63 30.31
C ASP A 355 1.40 -15.36 29.62
N ASP A 356 0.28 -14.69 29.32
CA ASP A 356 -0.90 -15.30 28.70
C ASP A 356 -1.28 -16.62 29.42
N GLN A 357 -1.35 -16.58 30.75
CA GLN A 357 -1.58 -17.74 31.61
C GLN A 357 -0.60 -18.90 31.31
N ALA A 358 -1.09 -20.03 30.81
CA ALA A 358 -0.31 -21.26 30.64
C ALA A 358 0.50 -21.26 29.33
N TRP A 359 0.35 -20.25 28.48
CA TRP A 359 1.17 -20.06 27.30
C TRP A 359 2.61 -19.73 27.67
N GLY A 360 2.82 -18.84 28.64
CA GLY A 360 4.11 -18.27 28.99
C GLY A 360 4.57 -17.23 27.96
N ILE A 361 5.38 -16.26 28.40
CA ILE A 361 5.95 -15.20 27.56
C ILE A 361 6.61 -15.74 26.27
N ASP A 362 7.22 -16.93 26.31
CA ASP A 362 7.86 -17.56 25.15
C ASP A 362 6.88 -17.91 23.99
N ARG A 363 5.56 -17.92 24.26
CA ARG A 363 4.50 -18.18 23.27
C ARG A 363 3.49 -17.03 23.13
N MET A 364 3.74 -15.87 23.74
CA MET A 364 2.92 -14.65 23.58
C MET A 364 2.76 -14.26 22.09
N ASN A 365 3.75 -14.55 21.25
CA ASN A 365 3.66 -14.37 19.79
C ASN A 365 2.52 -15.17 19.13
N GLN A 366 2.05 -16.26 19.75
CA GLN A 366 0.95 -17.08 19.25
C GLN A 366 -0.42 -16.51 19.64
N VAL A 367 -0.50 -15.82 20.78
CA VAL A 367 -1.71 -15.16 21.29
C VAL A 367 -1.89 -13.81 20.59
N ILE A 368 -0.87 -12.95 20.54
CA ILE A 368 -0.98 -11.64 19.87
C ILE A 368 -1.35 -11.72 18.39
N ARG A 369 -0.95 -12.77 17.66
CA ARG A 369 -1.40 -12.96 16.27
C ARG A 369 -2.90 -13.28 16.19
N HIS A 370 -3.45 -14.01 17.16
CA HIS A 370 -4.88 -14.32 17.25
C HIS A 370 -5.68 -13.05 17.57
N GLU A 371 -5.31 -12.36 18.64
CA GLU A 371 -5.96 -11.10 19.06
C GLU A 371 -5.90 -9.99 17.99
N MET A 372 -4.79 -9.91 17.25
CA MET A 372 -4.65 -8.99 16.14
C MET A 372 -5.65 -9.31 15.01
N LEU A 373 -5.96 -10.58 14.74
CA LEU A 373 -6.87 -10.96 13.67
C LEU A 373 -8.32 -10.54 13.98
N HIS A 374 -8.75 -10.54 15.24
CA HIS A 374 -10.06 -9.96 15.63
C HIS A 374 -10.14 -8.47 15.34
N CYS A 375 -9.04 -7.72 15.50
CA CYS A 375 -9.01 -6.31 15.11
C CYS A 375 -9.29 -6.11 13.61
N PHE A 376 -9.08 -7.14 12.79
CA PHE A 376 -9.43 -7.20 11.38
C PHE A 376 -10.60 -8.15 11.09
N PHE A 377 -11.56 -8.22 12.02
CA PHE A 377 -12.85 -8.92 11.91
C PHE A 377 -12.85 -10.45 11.91
N ALA A 378 -11.72 -11.12 12.16
CA ALA A 378 -11.72 -12.58 12.32
C ALA A 378 -12.58 -13.03 13.50
N PHE A 379 -13.24 -14.17 13.34
CA PHE A 379 -13.96 -14.89 14.39
C PHE A 379 -13.03 -15.82 15.18
N ASP A 380 -13.48 -16.19 16.38
CA ASP A 380 -13.05 -17.42 17.04
C ASP A 380 -13.58 -18.64 16.31
N GLU A 381 -12.74 -19.65 16.05
CA GLU A 381 -13.15 -20.88 15.37
C GLU A 381 -13.28 -22.07 16.33
N TYR A 382 -12.88 -21.94 17.60
CA TYR A 382 -12.89 -23.03 18.59
C TYR A 382 -14.25 -23.21 19.28
N SER A 383 -14.60 -24.45 19.66
CA SER A 383 -15.95 -24.75 20.18
C SER A 383 -16.35 -23.99 21.46
N ALA A 384 -15.39 -23.52 22.26
CA ALA A 384 -15.64 -22.86 23.54
C ALA A 384 -16.03 -21.37 23.43
N SER A 385 -15.74 -20.70 22.31
CA SER A 385 -16.19 -19.31 22.06
C SER A 385 -17.69 -19.22 21.76
N GLY A 386 -18.30 -20.33 21.33
CA GLY A 386 -19.65 -20.31 20.76
C GLY A 386 -19.70 -19.81 19.31
N CYS A 387 -18.62 -20.01 18.56
CA CYS A 387 -18.52 -19.82 17.10
C CYS A 387 -19.71 -20.42 16.33
N LYS A 388 -19.97 -19.94 15.10
CA LYS A 388 -21.13 -20.37 14.31
C LYS A 388 -20.86 -20.34 12.81
N CYS A 389 -20.93 -21.53 12.20
CA CYS A 389 -20.75 -21.84 10.78
C CYS A 389 -21.63 -21.08 9.76
N ALA A 390 -22.52 -20.20 10.21
CA ALA A 390 -23.38 -19.37 9.38
C ALA A 390 -23.28 -17.87 9.73
N GLU A 391 -22.33 -17.48 10.59
CA GLU A 391 -21.98 -16.09 10.82
C GLU A 391 -20.96 -15.61 9.78
N HIS A 392 -21.05 -14.32 9.44
CA HIS A 392 -20.26 -13.66 8.42
C HIS A 392 -19.75 -12.32 8.95
N ARG A 393 -18.49 -11.95 8.65
CA ARG A 393 -17.84 -10.68 9.02
C ARG A 393 -16.75 -10.30 8.03
N GLY A 394 -16.19 -9.10 8.23
CA GLY A 394 -15.00 -8.65 7.54
C GLY A 394 -15.28 -8.11 6.15
N TYR A 395 -14.26 -7.48 5.58
CA TYR A 395 -14.41 -6.63 4.39
C TYR A 395 -15.04 -7.35 3.18
N LEU A 396 -14.72 -8.63 3.01
CA LEU A 396 -15.12 -9.49 1.90
C LEU A 396 -16.24 -10.50 2.26
N ASP A 397 -17.04 -10.19 3.30
CA ASP A 397 -18.14 -11.05 3.78
C ASP A 397 -17.69 -12.49 4.09
N GLY A 398 -16.59 -12.63 4.83
CA GLY A 398 -16.00 -13.91 5.21
C GLY A 398 -16.89 -14.68 6.17
N ILE A 399 -17.18 -15.94 5.82
CA ILE A 399 -17.96 -16.89 6.63
C ILE A 399 -17.07 -17.56 7.68
N ASP A 400 -17.64 -17.96 8.81
CA ASP A 400 -17.01 -18.76 9.87
C ASP A 400 -17.15 -20.28 9.63
N ALA A 401 -16.90 -20.76 8.39
CA ALA A 401 -17.19 -22.16 8.06
C ALA A 401 -16.25 -23.16 8.78
N ASN A 402 -15.10 -22.73 9.28
CA ASN A 402 -14.16 -23.56 10.04
C ASN A 402 -14.56 -23.77 11.52
N CYS A 403 -15.65 -23.15 12.00
CA CYS A 403 -16.07 -23.27 13.39
C CYS A 403 -16.23 -24.72 13.90
N HIS A 404 -15.41 -25.09 14.88
CA HIS A 404 -15.35 -26.40 15.52
C HIS A 404 -16.61 -26.74 16.36
N ALA A 405 -17.48 -25.77 16.66
CA ALA A 405 -18.75 -26.05 17.34
C ALA A 405 -19.79 -26.73 16.43
N CYS A 406 -19.68 -26.58 15.10
CA CYS A 406 -20.69 -27.05 14.15
C CYS A 406 -20.15 -27.68 12.85
N ASN A 407 -18.85 -27.57 12.55
CA ASN A 407 -18.20 -28.25 11.43
C ASN A 407 -17.35 -29.44 11.92
N PRO A 408 -17.79 -30.70 11.73
CA PRO A 408 -16.98 -31.89 12.07
C PRO A 408 -15.70 -32.06 11.23
N SER A 409 -15.54 -31.27 10.16
CA SER A 409 -14.35 -31.22 9.31
C SER A 409 -13.51 -29.95 9.56
N ALA A 410 -13.76 -29.25 10.67
CA ALA A 410 -12.96 -28.11 11.11
C ALA A 410 -11.47 -28.49 11.22
N VAL A 411 -10.61 -27.56 10.83
CA VAL A 411 -9.16 -27.73 10.77
C VAL A 411 -8.46 -26.75 11.71
N SER A 412 -7.55 -27.26 12.55
CA SER A 412 -6.95 -26.52 13.67
C SER A 412 -5.94 -25.47 13.21
N CYS A 413 -6.40 -24.21 13.13
CA CYS A 413 -5.62 -23.07 12.64
C CYS A 413 -5.37 -22.03 13.76
N VAL A 414 -4.81 -20.86 13.39
CA VAL A 414 -4.60 -19.71 14.29
C VAL A 414 -5.86 -19.32 15.08
N MET A 415 -7.07 -19.35 14.49
CA MET A 415 -8.30 -18.96 15.20
C MET A 415 -9.02 -20.11 15.94
N ASP A 416 -8.60 -21.37 15.80
CA ASP A 416 -9.13 -22.53 16.55
C ASP A 416 -8.23 -22.94 17.73
N SER A 417 -6.93 -22.63 17.67
CA SER A 417 -5.98 -23.20 18.64
C SER A 417 -4.69 -22.41 18.80
N ASN A 418 -4.66 -21.15 18.34
CA ASN A 418 -3.44 -20.37 18.12
C ASN A 418 -2.42 -21.14 17.25
N GLY A 419 -2.93 -21.96 16.33
CA GLY A 419 -2.16 -22.86 15.47
C GLY A 419 -1.16 -22.13 14.55
N PRO A 420 -0.16 -22.84 14.01
CA PRO A 420 0.98 -22.23 13.32
C PRO A 420 0.71 -21.81 11.86
N TRP A 421 -0.53 -21.97 11.38
CA TRP A 421 -0.98 -21.70 10.01
C TRP A 421 -2.41 -21.11 10.04
N MET A 422 -2.81 -20.42 8.96
CA MET A 422 -4.09 -19.72 8.86
C MET A 422 -5.04 -20.43 7.89
N CYS A 423 -6.31 -20.63 8.26
CA CYS A 423 -7.29 -21.29 7.38
C CYS A 423 -7.88 -20.32 6.34
N ALA A 424 -8.54 -20.87 5.32
CA ALA A 424 -9.16 -20.09 4.26
C ALA A 424 -10.28 -19.17 4.76
N ASP A 425 -11.03 -19.59 5.79
CA ASP A 425 -12.12 -18.80 6.38
C ASP A 425 -11.57 -17.58 7.14
N THR A 426 -10.63 -17.79 8.08
CA THR A 426 -9.87 -16.70 8.72
C THR A 426 -9.26 -15.74 7.69
N ARG A 427 -8.58 -16.26 6.65
CA ARG A 427 -7.96 -15.45 5.58
C ARG A 427 -8.99 -14.55 4.89
N ARG A 428 -10.15 -15.10 4.49
CA ARG A 428 -11.22 -14.30 3.88
C ARG A 428 -11.82 -13.27 4.83
N GLN A 429 -11.98 -13.60 6.12
CA GLN A 429 -12.52 -12.68 7.12
C GLN A 429 -11.63 -11.42 7.28
N ILE A 430 -10.31 -11.57 7.23
CA ILE A 430 -9.35 -10.44 7.31
C ILE A 430 -9.07 -9.75 5.97
N GLY A 431 -9.72 -10.18 4.89
CA GLY A 431 -9.62 -9.60 3.54
C GLY A 431 -8.63 -10.27 2.58
N TRP A 432 -7.96 -11.35 2.98
CA TRP A 432 -7.08 -12.13 2.10
C TRP A 432 -7.88 -13.19 1.34
N ALA A 433 -8.65 -12.74 0.34
CA ALA A 433 -9.27 -13.62 -0.63
C ALA A 433 -9.33 -12.98 -2.02
N ASP A 434 -8.82 -13.72 -2.99
CA ASP A 434 -9.15 -13.63 -4.41
C ASP A 434 -10.56 -14.20 -4.64
N LEU A 435 -11.58 -13.33 -4.83
CA LEU A 435 -12.96 -13.76 -5.07
C LEU A 435 -13.31 -13.83 -6.57
N ASN A 436 -12.51 -13.22 -7.44
CA ASN A 436 -12.76 -13.14 -8.88
C ASN A 436 -11.94 -14.17 -9.71
N ALA A 437 -10.97 -14.83 -9.07
CA ALA A 437 -9.98 -15.77 -9.58
C ALA A 437 -8.96 -15.19 -10.57
N ASP A 438 -8.52 -13.93 -10.39
CA ASP A 438 -7.50 -13.27 -11.21
C ASP A 438 -6.05 -13.50 -10.72
N GLY A 439 -5.86 -13.95 -9.48
CA GLY A 439 -4.57 -14.22 -8.87
C GLY A 439 -4.09 -13.19 -7.83
N ALA A 440 -4.91 -12.18 -7.48
CA ALA A 440 -4.65 -11.22 -6.42
C ALA A 440 -5.78 -11.19 -5.37
N ASP A 441 -5.48 -10.86 -4.12
CA ASP A 441 -6.51 -10.66 -3.08
C ASP A 441 -7.33 -9.38 -3.39
N ASP A 442 -8.67 -9.46 -3.42
CA ASP A 442 -9.59 -8.36 -3.82
C ASP A 442 -9.19 -6.99 -3.21
N VAL A 443 -8.78 -6.96 -1.93
CA VAL A 443 -8.49 -5.71 -1.20
C VAL A 443 -7.22 -4.96 -1.65
N VAL A 444 -6.38 -5.60 -2.49
CA VAL A 444 -5.15 -5.03 -3.07
C VAL A 444 -4.99 -5.33 -4.57
N GLY A 445 -5.91 -6.07 -5.20
CA GLY A 445 -5.84 -6.50 -6.60
C GLY A 445 -6.60 -5.64 -7.62
N GLU A 446 -7.38 -4.65 -7.17
CA GLU A 446 -8.18 -3.80 -8.08
C GLU A 446 -7.27 -2.93 -8.98
N ASP A 447 -7.38 -3.11 -10.30
CA ASP A 447 -6.63 -2.30 -11.28
C ASP A 447 -6.94 -0.80 -11.14
N PRO A 448 -5.93 0.10 -11.24
CA PRO A 448 -6.15 1.53 -11.19
C PRO A 448 -6.84 2.04 -12.47
N ASP A 449 -7.64 3.10 -12.33
CA ASP A 449 -8.23 3.83 -13.46
C ASP A 449 -7.25 4.88 -14.01
N THR A 450 -7.21 5.07 -15.34
CA THR A 450 -6.48 6.19 -15.97
C THR A 450 -7.42 7.08 -16.78
N VAL A 451 -7.18 8.38 -16.71
CA VAL A 451 -7.74 9.38 -17.64
C VAL A 451 -6.60 9.95 -18.47
N LEU A 452 -6.68 9.80 -19.79
CA LEU A 452 -5.83 10.51 -20.75
C LEU A 452 -6.45 11.87 -21.10
N ASP A 453 -5.71 12.95 -20.90
CA ASP A 453 -6.16 14.31 -21.25
C ASP A 453 -6.43 14.42 -22.77
N ALA A 454 -7.35 15.30 -23.14
CA ALA A 454 -7.70 15.54 -24.54
C ALA A 454 -6.51 16.09 -25.35
N ILE A 455 -5.89 15.22 -26.16
CA ILE A 455 -4.82 15.60 -27.10
C ILE A 455 -5.45 16.31 -28.33
N PRO A 456 -4.91 17.46 -28.78
CA PRO A 456 -5.38 18.10 -30.00
C PRO A 456 -5.25 17.16 -31.21
N ALA A 457 -6.32 17.03 -32.00
CA ALA A 457 -6.36 16.12 -33.15
C ALA A 457 -5.29 16.40 -34.22
N THR A 458 -4.67 17.59 -34.22
CA THR A 458 -3.58 17.96 -35.11
C THR A 458 -2.53 18.77 -34.35
N VAL A 459 -1.26 18.40 -34.48
CA VAL A 459 -0.12 19.02 -33.79
C VAL A 459 1.07 19.25 -34.72
N CYS A 460 2.03 20.02 -34.24
CA CYS A 460 2.97 20.81 -35.07
C CYS A 460 4.45 20.47 -34.82
N GLY A 461 4.72 19.37 -34.13
CA GLY A 461 6.00 19.03 -33.55
C GLY A 461 5.78 18.05 -32.40
N GLY A 462 6.53 18.22 -31.31
CA GLY A 462 6.41 17.37 -30.13
C GLY A 462 4.98 17.36 -29.56
N VAL A 463 4.47 16.18 -29.25
CA VAL A 463 3.14 16.00 -28.64
C VAL A 463 3.28 16.04 -27.13
N ALA A 464 2.52 16.90 -26.46
CA ALA A 464 2.37 16.85 -25.01
C ALA A 464 1.34 15.77 -24.66
N ILE A 465 1.70 14.89 -23.72
CA ILE A 465 0.86 13.81 -23.22
C ILE A 465 0.67 14.06 -21.73
N LYS A 466 -0.57 14.05 -21.28
CA LYS A 466 -0.93 14.29 -19.88
C LYS A 466 -2.07 13.38 -19.50
N GLY A 467 -2.17 13.07 -18.22
CA GLY A 467 -3.28 12.31 -17.69
C GLY A 467 -3.16 12.13 -16.20
N GLN A 468 -4.14 11.43 -15.64
CA GLN A 468 -4.26 11.19 -14.22
C GLN A 468 -4.55 9.72 -13.97
N GLY A 469 -3.82 9.10 -13.05
CA GLY A 469 -4.15 7.79 -12.50
C GLY A 469 -4.93 7.95 -11.20
N SER A 470 -5.84 7.03 -10.91
CA SER A 470 -6.55 6.97 -9.63
C SER A 470 -6.72 5.53 -9.16
N VAL A 471 -6.46 5.27 -7.88
CA VAL A 471 -6.70 3.94 -7.30
C VAL A 471 -8.19 3.59 -7.35
N VAL A 472 -8.48 2.32 -7.62
CA VAL A 472 -9.80 1.72 -7.45
C VAL A 472 -9.82 1.00 -6.10
N ALA A 473 -11.01 0.82 -5.54
CA ALA A 473 -11.19 0.23 -4.22
C ALA A 473 -12.26 -0.85 -4.26
N ALA A 474 -11.92 -2.01 -3.70
CA ALA A 474 -12.83 -3.14 -3.59
C ALA A 474 -14.12 -2.72 -2.86
N THR A 475 -15.23 -3.32 -3.27
CA THR A 475 -16.52 -3.03 -2.63
C THR A 475 -16.55 -3.60 -1.22
N ASN A 476 -16.75 -2.75 -0.22
CA ASN A 476 -16.96 -3.18 1.15
C ASN A 476 -18.26 -3.98 1.28
N ARG A 477 -18.15 -5.26 1.64
CA ARG A 477 -19.26 -6.20 1.81
C ARG A 477 -19.52 -6.55 3.29
N ASN A 478 -18.84 -5.88 4.24
CA ASN A 478 -18.87 -6.22 5.66
C ASN A 478 -20.29 -6.14 6.27
N PRO A 479 -20.91 -7.27 6.68
CA PRO A 479 -22.29 -7.31 7.14
C PRO A 479 -22.47 -6.77 8.57
N SER A 480 -21.38 -6.50 9.30
CA SER A 480 -21.44 -6.20 10.74
C SER A 480 -21.93 -4.79 11.09
N GLY A 481 -21.74 -3.81 10.20
CA GLY A 481 -22.12 -2.41 10.44
C GLY A 481 -21.41 -1.71 11.62
N LEU A 482 -20.32 -2.28 12.16
CA LEU A 482 -19.55 -1.71 13.27
C LEU A 482 -18.74 -0.45 12.88
N THR A 483 -18.50 -0.30 11.58
CA THR A 483 -17.72 0.76 10.95
C THR A 483 -18.49 1.30 9.74
N PRO A 484 -18.22 2.53 9.27
CA PRO A 484 -18.85 3.04 8.05
C PRO A 484 -18.50 2.16 6.84
N GLN A 485 -19.54 1.67 6.14
CA GLN A 485 -19.41 0.90 4.91
C GLN A 485 -18.99 1.82 3.75
N ALA A 486 -17.70 2.03 3.60
CA ALA A 486 -17.07 2.68 2.45
C ALA A 486 -16.15 1.69 1.72
N SER A 487 -16.12 1.79 0.38
CA SER A 487 -15.06 1.17 -0.43
C SER A 487 -13.72 1.83 -0.11
N ILE A 488 -12.70 1.04 0.17
CA ILE A 488 -11.43 1.47 0.75
C ILE A 488 -10.29 0.76 0.03
N SER A 489 -9.22 1.49 -0.29
CA SER A 489 -7.98 0.94 -0.85
C SER A 489 -6.77 1.41 -0.05
N VAL A 490 -5.81 0.49 0.12
CA VAL A 490 -4.49 0.76 0.69
C VAL A 490 -3.40 0.85 -0.38
N SER A 491 -3.73 0.67 -1.66
CA SER A 491 -2.80 0.90 -2.77
C SER A 491 -2.52 2.39 -2.94
N ARG A 492 -1.46 2.73 -3.68
CA ARG A 492 -1.11 4.08 -4.14
C ARG A 492 -0.70 4.01 -5.61
N ILE A 493 -0.88 5.08 -6.39
CA ILE A 493 -0.38 5.11 -7.76
C ILE A 493 1.15 5.23 -7.72
N ALA A 494 1.85 4.22 -8.22
CA ALA A 494 3.31 4.17 -8.22
C ALA A 494 3.94 4.85 -9.44
N ARG A 495 3.20 4.94 -10.57
CA ARG A 495 3.58 5.70 -11.77
C ARG A 495 2.44 5.76 -12.81
N LEU A 496 2.55 6.74 -13.71
CA LEU A 496 1.92 6.70 -15.03
C LEU A 496 2.95 6.30 -16.09
N GLU A 497 2.52 5.52 -17.09
CA GLU A 497 3.28 5.12 -18.27
C GLU A 497 2.52 5.54 -19.54
N TRP A 498 3.24 5.86 -20.62
CA TRP A 498 2.66 6.17 -21.94
C TRP A 498 3.36 5.40 -23.05
N ARG A 499 2.67 5.20 -24.19
CA ARG A 499 3.28 4.65 -25.42
C ARG A 499 2.69 5.29 -26.67
N ALA A 500 3.43 5.21 -27.78
CA ALA A 500 2.95 5.54 -29.12
C ALA A 500 2.94 4.29 -30.01
N ASP A 501 1.92 4.15 -30.84
CA ASP A 501 1.78 3.17 -31.93
C ASP A 501 2.03 1.70 -31.51
N GLY A 502 1.65 1.33 -30.29
CA GLY A 502 1.89 0.00 -29.73
C GLY A 502 3.36 -0.31 -29.38
N GLY A 503 4.21 0.71 -29.29
CA GLY A 503 5.60 0.61 -28.85
C GLY A 503 5.75 0.26 -27.36
N ALA A 504 6.99 0.28 -26.87
CA ALA A 504 7.27 0.06 -25.46
C ALA A 504 6.66 1.15 -24.57
N TRP A 505 6.20 0.77 -23.38
CA TRP A 505 5.79 1.70 -22.33
C TRP A 505 6.98 2.51 -21.82
N VAL A 506 6.78 3.82 -21.66
CA VAL A 506 7.75 4.80 -21.18
C VAL A 506 7.15 5.51 -19.97
N PRO A 507 7.89 5.68 -18.85
CA PRO A 507 7.36 6.39 -17.69
C PRO A 507 7.06 7.86 -18.02
N ALA A 508 5.98 8.38 -17.46
CA ALA A 508 5.71 9.80 -17.38
C ALA A 508 6.49 10.43 -16.19
N THR A 509 6.53 11.76 -16.16
CA THR A 509 7.02 12.53 -15.02
C THR A 509 5.83 12.94 -14.15
N PRO A 510 5.86 12.75 -12.82
CA PRO A 510 4.82 13.25 -11.93
C PRO A 510 4.75 14.78 -11.93
N THR A 511 3.57 15.33 -11.68
CA THR A 511 3.32 16.78 -11.80
C THR A 511 3.78 17.57 -10.57
N ASP A 512 3.69 16.98 -9.38
CA ASP A 512 4.15 17.55 -8.11
C ASP A 512 5.63 17.22 -7.79
N GLY A 513 6.18 16.20 -8.45
CA GLY A 513 7.56 15.74 -8.34
C GLY A 513 7.74 14.38 -7.68
N ALA A 514 6.68 13.72 -7.22
CA ALA A 514 6.74 12.39 -6.59
C ALA A 514 5.63 11.45 -7.12
N TRP A 515 5.70 10.17 -6.78
CA TRP A 515 4.57 9.27 -6.88
C TRP A 515 4.31 8.68 -5.50
N GLY A 516 3.04 8.42 -5.17
CA GLY A 516 2.65 7.72 -3.95
C GLY A 516 1.35 8.19 -3.30
N ASP A 517 0.58 9.06 -3.95
CA ASP A 517 -0.79 9.39 -3.54
C ASP A 517 -1.84 8.52 -4.28
N TYR A 518 -3.11 8.67 -3.87
CA TYR A 518 -4.24 7.92 -4.45
C TYR A 518 -4.66 8.37 -5.84
N VAL A 519 -4.37 9.62 -6.17
CA VAL A 519 -4.74 10.27 -7.42
C VAL A 519 -3.53 11.08 -7.85
N GLU A 520 -2.96 10.70 -8.98
CA GLU A 520 -1.63 11.13 -9.40
C GLU A 520 -1.67 11.67 -10.82
N ALA A 521 -1.15 12.88 -11.03
CA ALA A 521 -1.15 13.53 -12.35
C ALA A 521 0.24 13.42 -13.00
N GLY A 522 0.29 12.92 -14.22
CA GLY A 522 1.53 12.68 -14.96
C GLY A 522 1.59 13.46 -16.27
N SER A 523 2.81 13.79 -16.70
CA SER A 523 3.05 14.38 -18.02
C SER A 523 4.29 13.83 -18.72
N ALA A 524 4.24 13.81 -20.04
CA ALA A 524 5.33 13.41 -20.92
C ALA A 524 5.32 14.23 -22.22
N SER A 525 6.37 14.08 -23.03
CA SER A 525 6.41 14.65 -24.37
C SER A 525 7.04 13.68 -25.38
N ALA A 526 6.45 13.62 -26.58
CA ALA A 526 6.82 12.68 -27.64
C ALA A 526 7.27 13.42 -28.90
N ALA A 527 8.52 13.22 -29.33
CA ALA A 527 9.01 13.70 -30.61
C ALA A 527 8.67 12.67 -31.72
N LEU A 528 7.44 12.76 -32.24
CA LEU A 528 6.93 11.87 -33.28
C LEU A 528 7.27 12.39 -34.69
N HIS A 529 7.30 11.48 -35.67
CA HIS A 529 7.47 11.85 -37.07
C HIS A 529 6.15 12.37 -37.66
N PRO A 530 6.14 13.01 -38.84
CA PRO A 530 4.91 13.39 -39.51
C PRO A 530 4.07 12.16 -39.89
N GLY A 531 2.85 12.08 -39.36
CA GLY A 531 2.00 10.88 -39.47
C GLY A 531 0.76 10.96 -38.60
N VAL A 532 -0.13 9.98 -38.73
CA VAL A 532 -1.18 9.71 -37.74
C VAL A 532 -0.58 8.74 -36.71
N HIS A 533 -0.67 9.10 -35.44
CA HIS A 533 -0.19 8.31 -34.32
C HIS A 533 -1.33 7.97 -33.36
N THR A 534 -1.24 6.81 -32.73
CA THR A 534 -2.09 6.43 -31.60
C THR A 534 -1.27 6.52 -30.32
N LEU A 535 -1.73 7.36 -29.39
CA LEU A 535 -1.12 7.56 -28.09
C LEU A 535 -1.97 6.89 -27.03
N GLN A 536 -1.33 6.21 -26.08
CA GLN A 536 -1.96 5.57 -24.94
C GLN A 536 -1.26 5.96 -23.64
N MET A 537 -2.02 5.98 -22.55
CA MET A 537 -1.51 6.15 -21.19
C MET A 537 -2.15 5.12 -20.28
N ARG A 538 -1.44 4.68 -19.24
CA ARG A 538 -1.94 3.81 -18.18
C ARG A 538 -1.31 4.14 -16.83
N ALA A 539 -2.05 3.95 -15.76
CA ALA A 539 -1.55 3.95 -14.40
C ALA A 539 -1.02 2.56 -14.02
N VAL A 540 -0.08 2.54 -13.07
CA VAL A 540 0.40 1.35 -12.39
C VAL A 540 0.48 1.66 -10.89
N ASP A 541 -0.09 0.80 -10.05
CA ASP A 541 -0.07 0.98 -8.60
C ASP A 541 1.18 0.40 -7.93
N ASP A 542 1.27 0.52 -6.61
CA ASP A 542 2.36 0.02 -5.77
C ASP A 542 2.30 -1.48 -5.46
N HIS A 543 1.24 -2.17 -5.90
CA HIS A 543 1.10 -3.63 -5.89
C HIS A 543 1.48 -4.25 -7.25
N GLY A 544 1.49 -3.44 -8.31
CA GLY A 544 1.87 -3.80 -9.66
C GLY A 544 0.69 -3.97 -10.62
N ASN A 545 -0.53 -3.68 -10.16
CA ASN A 545 -1.76 -3.72 -10.95
C ASN A 545 -1.74 -2.60 -12.00
N VAL A 546 -2.38 -2.80 -13.15
CA VAL A 546 -2.20 -1.96 -14.34
C VAL A 546 -3.54 -1.64 -14.99
N ASP A 547 -3.77 -0.38 -15.37
CA ASP A 547 -4.98 -0.05 -16.12
C ASP A 547 -5.04 -0.83 -17.46
N LEU A 548 -5.95 -1.79 -17.55
CA LEU A 548 -6.21 -2.63 -18.71
C LEU A 548 -7.12 -1.98 -19.77
N ALA A 549 -7.81 -0.88 -19.44
CA ALA A 549 -8.57 -0.09 -20.41
C ALA A 549 -7.66 0.74 -21.34
N GLU A 550 -6.44 1.05 -20.88
CA GLU A 550 -5.36 1.72 -21.63
C GLU A 550 -5.85 2.90 -22.52
N PRO A 551 -6.47 3.95 -21.95
CA PRO A 551 -7.13 5.02 -22.69
C PRO A 551 -6.25 5.63 -23.78
N GLN A 552 -6.87 5.89 -24.94
CA GLN A 552 -6.15 6.19 -26.18
C GLN A 552 -6.69 7.42 -26.92
N ALA A 553 -5.78 8.13 -27.60
CA ALA A 553 -6.09 9.26 -28.47
C ALA A 553 -5.33 9.16 -29.80
N ALA A 554 -5.99 9.51 -30.91
CA ALA A 554 -5.37 9.62 -32.22
C ALA A 554 -4.95 11.07 -32.50
N VAL A 555 -3.72 11.28 -32.99
CA VAL A 555 -3.16 12.60 -33.30
C VAL A 555 -2.49 12.63 -34.67
N GLN A 556 -2.82 13.62 -35.49
CA GLN A 556 -2.08 13.93 -36.72
C GLN A 556 -0.91 14.87 -36.40
N VAL A 557 0.31 14.36 -36.51
CA VAL A 557 1.53 15.18 -36.48
C VAL A 557 1.76 15.71 -37.89
N LEU A 558 1.80 17.03 -38.05
CA LEU A 558 2.05 17.66 -39.35
C LEU A 558 3.54 17.69 -39.67
N ALA A 559 3.86 17.54 -40.97
CA ALA A 559 5.16 17.93 -41.48
C ALA A 559 5.26 19.46 -41.43
N GLY A 560 6.40 19.98 -40.97
CA GLY A 560 6.69 21.41 -41.02
C GLY A 560 6.69 21.93 -42.47
N ALA A 561 6.35 23.21 -42.64
CA ALA A 561 6.30 23.85 -43.95
C ALA A 561 7.59 23.66 -44.77
N VAL A 562 7.47 22.98 -45.91
CA VAL A 562 8.56 22.83 -46.89
C VAL A 562 8.53 23.99 -47.90
N ASP A 563 9.68 24.40 -48.42
CA ASP A 563 9.74 25.43 -49.46
C ASP A 563 8.90 25.01 -50.69
N PRO A 564 8.04 25.88 -51.26
CA PRO A 564 7.33 25.61 -52.52
C PRO A 564 8.23 25.32 -53.74
N GLY A 565 9.55 25.43 -53.58
CA GLY A 565 10.55 25.01 -54.55
C GLY A 565 10.90 26.11 -55.53
N ALA A 566 11.97 25.87 -56.29
CA ALA A 566 12.65 26.88 -57.12
C ALA A 566 11.85 27.46 -58.32
N VAL A 567 10.54 27.21 -58.42
CA VAL A 567 9.68 27.69 -59.51
C VAL A 567 8.77 28.82 -59.01
N LEU A 568 9.37 29.95 -58.65
CA LEU A 568 8.66 31.23 -58.52
C LEU A 568 8.70 31.95 -59.87
N THR A 569 7.57 31.98 -60.57
CA THR A 569 7.42 32.71 -61.83
C THR A 569 6.88 34.10 -61.57
N ALA A 570 7.53 35.13 -62.13
CA ALA A 570 7.10 36.51 -62.07
C ALA A 570 6.92 37.05 -63.49
N SER A 571 5.78 37.71 -63.74
CA SER A 571 5.46 38.35 -65.02
C SER A 571 4.89 39.75 -64.80
N ARG A 572 4.95 40.62 -65.81
CA ARG A 572 4.47 42.01 -65.69
C ARG A 572 2.95 42.05 -65.68
N ALA A 573 2.37 42.65 -64.63
CA ALA A 573 0.94 42.90 -64.54
C ALA A 573 0.63 44.35 -64.97
N GLY A 574 0.20 44.55 -66.22
CA GLY A 574 -0.19 45.87 -66.72
C GLY A 574 0.96 46.90 -66.84
N SER A 575 0.65 48.18 -66.68
CA SER A 575 1.63 49.27 -66.80
C SER A 575 2.58 49.36 -65.61
N ALA A 576 2.12 49.04 -64.40
CA ALA A 576 2.93 48.86 -63.19
C ALA A 576 2.37 47.68 -62.37
N GLY A 577 3.25 46.82 -61.87
CA GLY A 577 2.90 45.63 -61.09
C GLY A 577 3.53 44.33 -61.57
N ALA A 578 3.49 43.32 -60.71
CA ALA A 578 4.01 41.97 -60.96
C ALA A 578 2.99 40.88 -60.58
N ALA A 579 2.67 39.98 -61.51
CA ALA A 579 1.90 38.77 -61.25
C ALA A 579 2.87 37.63 -60.93
N LEU A 580 2.72 37.05 -59.74
CA LEU A 580 3.53 35.94 -59.23
C LEU A 580 2.70 34.65 -59.22
N SER A 581 3.33 33.53 -59.58
CA SER A 581 2.78 32.20 -59.34
C SER A 581 3.88 31.18 -59.01
N TRP A 582 3.55 30.22 -58.15
CA TRP A 582 4.47 29.20 -57.63
C TRP A 582 3.80 27.83 -57.55
N SER A 583 4.57 26.79 -57.29
CA SER A 583 4.04 25.43 -57.05
C SER A 583 3.47 25.31 -55.64
N GLY A 584 2.44 24.49 -55.46
CA GLY A 584 1.91 24.20 -54.13
C GLY A 584 2.89 23.38 -53.30
N ALA A 585 3.15 23.79 -52.06
CA ALA A 585 3.97 23.04 -51.11
C ALA A 585 3.09 22.04 -50.31
N PRO A 586 3.57 20.80 -50.05
CA PRO A 586 2.93 19.89 -49.11
C PRO A 586 2.78 20.52 -47.72
N ALA A 587 1.69 20.21 -47.02
CA ALA A 587 1.32 20.74 -45.70
C ALA A 587 1.16 22.28 -45.57
N ALA A 588 1.29 23.05 -46.65
CA ALA A 588 1.08 24.50 -46.61
C ALA A 588 -0.40 24.87 -46.46
N ALA A 589 -0.76 25.51 -45.34
CA ALA A 589 -2.07 26.12 -45.13
C ALA A 589 -2.19 27.47 -45.84
N LYS A 590 -1.06 28.18 -46.04
CA LYS A 590 -0.97 29.47 -46.73
C LYS A 590 0.46 29.76 -47.18
N TYR A 591 0.64 30.89 -47.88
CA TYR A 591 1.92 31.39 -48.34
C TYR A 591 2.11 32.83 -47.89
N ARG A 592 3.33 33.20 -47.52
CA ARG A 592 3.74 34.59 -47.27
C ARG A 592 4.64 35.05 -48.39
N VAL A 593 4.23 36.14 -49.03
CA VAL A 593 4.99 36.78 -50.11
C VAL A 593 5.80 37.93 -49.51
N TYR A 594 7.08 37.93 -49.80
CA TYR A 594 8.06 38.90 -49.35
C TYR A 594 8.66 39.65 -50.55
N ARG A 595 8.94 40.95 -50.39
CA ARG A 595 9.46 41.84 -51.45
C ARG A 595 10.69 42.62 -50.97
N CYS A 596 11.67 42.81 -51.84
CA CYS A 596 12.80 43.71 -51.65
C CYS A 596 13.09 44.52 -52.93
N THR A 597 13.75 45.66 -52.82
CA THR A 597 14.24 46.44 -53.97
C THR A 597 15.61 45.98 -54.48
N SER A 598 16.29 45.05 -53.78
CA SER A 598 17.57 44.46 -54.19
C SER A 598 17.60 42.95 -53.92
N ALA A 599 18.39 42.21 -54.70
CA ALA A 599 18.45 40.74 -54.63
C ALA A 599 18.95 40.20 -53.28
N SER A 600 19.84 40.95 -52.63
CA SER A 600 20.50 40.61 -51.36
C SER A 600 20.05 41.48 -50.18
N GLY A 601 19.03 42.32 -50.36
CA GLY A 601 18.55 43.22 -49.31
C GLY A 601 17.58 42.56 -48.33
N THR A 602 17.16 43.33 -47.32
CA THR A 602 16.14 42.89 -46.36
C THR A 602 14.77 42.80 -47.04
N PHE A 603 14.22 41.60 -47.08
CA PHE A 603 12.89 41.32 -47.63
C PHE A 603 11.80 41.66 -46.60
N ALA A 604 10.83 42.49 -46.99
CA ALA A 604 9.68 42.86 -46.18
C ALA A 604 8.43 42.09 -46.63
N LYS A 605 7.54 41.73 -45.70
CA LYS A 605 6.28 41.03 -46.03
C LYS A 605 5.38 41.94 -46.87
N ALA A 606 5.01 41.47 -48.06
CA ALA A 606 4.15 42.17 -49.01
C ALA A 606 2.71 41.64 -48.99
N ALA A 607 2.52 40.32 -48.80
CA ALA A 607 1.20 39.70 -48.73
C ALA A 607 1.18 38.37 -47.96
N GLU A 608 -0.02 37.88 -47.67
CA GLU A 608 -0.32 36.52 -47.23
C GLU A 608 -1.53 36.02 -48.04
N THR A 609 -1.47 34.79 -48.56
CA THR A 609 -2.50 34.23 -49.46
C THR A 609 -2.59 32.71 -49.30
N THR A 610 -3.78 32.13 -49.48
CA THR A 610 -3.97 30.67 -49.57
C THR A 610 -3.81 30.15 -51.00
N ALA A 611 -3.90 31.02 -52.01
CA ALA A 611 -3.68 30.67 -53.41
C ALA A 611 -2.18 30.55 -53.73
N THR A 612 -1.82 29.74 -54.72
CA THR A 612 -0.45 29.61 -55.24
C THR A 612 -0.07 30.70 -56.25
N ALA A 613 -0.75 31.85 -56.18
CA ALA A 613 -0.53 33.02 -57.00
C ALA A 613 -0.93 34.30 -56.26
N TRP A 614 -0.28 35.42 -56.58
CA TRP A 614 -0.60 36.75 -56.06
C TRP A 614 -0.10 37.85 -57.01
N THR A 615 -0.80 38.98 -57.06
CA THR A 615 -0.43 40.12 -57.92
C THR A 615 -0.11 41.34 -57.08
N ASP A 616 1.13 41.83 -57.18
CA ASP A 616 1.55 43.12 -56.63
C ASP A 616 1.15 44.23 -57.61
N SER A 617 0.12 45.00 -57.30
CA SER A 617 -0.31 46.17 -58.08
C SER A 617 0.46 47.45 -57.74
N THR A 618 1.38 47.41 -56.77
CA THR A 618 2.10 48.58 -56.22
C THR A 618 3.56 48.67 -56.66
N ALA A 619 4.16 47.56 -57.09
CA ALA A 619 5.57 47.48 -57.44
C ALA A 619 5.87 47.97 -58.87
N ALA A 620 6.70 49.01 -58.99
CA ALA A 620 7.32 49.38 -60.27
C ALA A 620 8.49 48.44 -60.66
N SER A 621 9.23 47.95 -59.66
CA SER A 621 10.26 46.89 -59.78
C SER A 621 10.53 46.29 -58.40
N GLY A 622 11.06 45.06 -58.36
CA GLY A 622 11.42 44.40 -57.10
C GLY A 622 11.77 42.92 -57.26
N TYR A 623 12.39 42.38 -56.21
CA TYR A 623 12.69 40.96 -56.03
C TYR A 623 11.69 40.37 -55.06
N TYR A 624 11.27 39.12 -55.30
CA TYR A 624 10.29 38.43 -54.46
C TYR A 624 10.84 37.12 -53.91
N ARG A 625 10.35 36.75 -52.73
CA ARG A 625 10.45 35.41 -52.15
C ARG A 625 9.07 34.99 -51.70
N VAL A 626 8.76 33.71 -51.82
CA VAL A 626 7.54 33.12 -51.28
C VAL A 626 7.96 32.04 -50.30
N ARG A 627 7.31 31.98 -49.14
CA ARG A 627 7.48 30.89 -48.19
C ARG A 627 6.14 30.23 -47.96
N ALA A 628 6.16 28.90 -47.90
CA ALA A 628 5.03 28.16 -47.36
C ALA A 628 4.90 28.45 -45.87
N VAL A 629 3.66 28.41 -45.39
CA VAL A 629 3.33 28.43 -43.97
C VAL A 629 2.39 27.26 -43.72
N ASP A 630 2.74 26.40 -42.78
CA ASP A 630 1.89 25.28 -42.38
C ASP A 630 0.69 25.75 -41.54
N ALA A 631 -0.19 24.83 -41.15
CA ALA A 631 -1.32 25.13 -40.27
C ALA A 631 -0.89 25.65 -38.88
N CYS A 632 0.38 25.46 -38.53
CA CYS A 632 1.00 25.79 -37.25
C CYS A 632 1.60 27.20 -37.24
N GLY A 633 1.76 27.83 -38.40
CA GLY A 633 2.37 29.14 -38.55
C GLY A 633 3.88 29.13 -38.77
N ASN A 634 4.52 27.96 -38.83
CA ASN A 634 5.95 27.84 -39.15
C ASN A 634 6.16 28.20 -40.62
N GLU A 635 7.21 28.94 -40.93
CA GLU A 635 7.60 29.22 -42.31
C GLU A 635 8.63 28.24 -42.82
N SER A 636 8.58 27.93 -44.11
CA SER A 636 9.67 27.24 -44.78
C SER A 636 10.98 28.02 -44.71
N ALA A 637 12.10 27.29 -44.68
CA ALA A 637 13.41 27.87 -44.92
C ALA A 637 13.44 28.61 -46.29
N PRO A 638 14.26 29.68 -46.42
CA PRO A 638 14.40 30.46 -47.66
C PRO A 638 15.32 29.81 -48.70
#